data_AF-A0A379S111-F1
#
_entry.id   AF-A0A379S111-F1
#
_cell.length_a   1.000
_cell.length_b   1.000
_cell.length_c   1.000
_cell.angle_alpha   90.00
_cell.angle_beta   90.00
_cell.angle_gamma   90.00
#
_symmetry.space_group_name_H-M   'P 1'
#
loop_
_entity.id
_entity.type
_entity.pdbx_description
1 polymer ?
#
loop_
_entity_poly.entity_id
_entity_poly.type
_entity_poly.pdbx_seq_one_letter_code
_entity_poly.pdbx_strand_id
1 'polypeptide(L)'
;MAKPKAGLPTIPAKRFEAYHWHVVHDIDGHDPEAVKKAILEARSVKDKPSLIICRTVIGFGSPNKAGKEESHGAALGEEEVALTRQKLGWHHPAFEIPKEIYRAWDGREKARKRSSGGRKSLLLMRRLILSWPRSLPAG
;
A
#
# COMPACT_ATOMS: atom_id res chain seq x y z
N MET A 1 27.04 -3.89 6.41
CA MET A 1 26.55 -3.43 5.08
C MET A 1 26.57 -1.92 5.08
N ALA A 2 27.22 -1.28 4.10
CA ALA A 2 27.27 0.17 4.01
C ALA A 2 25.86 0.72 3.75
N LYS A 3 25.41 1.71 4.52
CA LYS A 3 24.20 2.47 4.19
C LYS A 3 24.38 3.07 2.79
N PRO A 4 23.41 2.94 1.86
CA PRO A 4 23.51 3.61 0.57
C PRO A 4 23.67 5.12 0.81
N LYS A 5 24.59 5.75 0.07
CA LYS A 5 24.77 7.21 0.12
C LYS A 5 23.44 7.87 -0.25
N ALA A 6 22.83 8.56 0.71
CA ALA A 6 21.63 9.35 0.47
C ALA A 6 21.93 10.44 -0.57
N GLY A 7 20.99 10.66 -1.50
CA GLY A 7 20.94 11.93 -2.23
C GLY A 7 21.37 11.94 -3.71
N LEU A 8 21.60 10.79 -4.36
CA LEU A 8 21.76 10.76 -5.83
C LEU A 8 20.53 10.14 -6.51
N PRO A 9 19.82 10.88 -7.39
CA PRO A 9 18.64 10.37 -8.06
C PRO A 9 19.00 9.19 -8.96
N THR A 10 18.28 8.08 -8.74
CA THR A 10 18.48 6.84 -9.52
C THR A 10 18.04 7.01 -10.97
N ILE A 11 18.57 6.18 -11.88
CA ILE A 11 18.16 6.17 -13.30
C ILE A 11 16.63 6.01 -13.45
N PRO A 12 15.96 5.09 -12.72
CA PRO A 12 14.50 5.05 -12.70
C PRO A 12 13.87 6.38 -12.31
N ALA A 13 14.33 7.03 -11.25
CA ALA A 13 13.75 8.28 -10.79
C ALA A 13 13.79 9.38 -11.87
N LYS A 14 14.97 9.60 -12.46
CA LYS A 14 15.15 10.58 -13.55
C LYS A 14 14.27 10.29 -14.76
N ARG A 15 14.07 9.01 -15.09
CA ARG A 15 13.20 8.60 -16.20
C ARG A 15 11.75 9.03 -15.96
N PHE A 16 11.24 8.86 -14.74
CA PHE A 16 9.87 9.25 -14.41
C PHE A 16 9.69 10.77 -14.26
N GLU A 17 10.71 11.47 -13.77
CA GLU A 17 10.74 12.94 -13.78
C GLU A 17 10.66 13.48 -15.21
N ALA A 18 11.36 12.86 -16.17
CA ALA A 18 11.28 13.21 -17.59
C ALA A 18 9.89 12.96 -18.21
N TYR A 19 9.11 12.03 -17.64
CA TYR A 19 7.70 11.82 -18.00
C TYR A 19 6.74 12.77 -17.27
N HIS A 20 7.26 13.77 -16.55
CA HIS A 20 6.50 14.72 -15.75
C HIS A 20 5.72 14.09 -14.59
N TRP A 21 6.21 12.98 -14.04
CA TRP A 21 5.67 12.42 -12.80
C TRP A 21 6.18 13.20 -11.58
N HIS A 22 5.38 13.22 -10.53
CA HIS A 22 5.85 13.56 -9.19
C HIS A 22 6.63 12.36 -8.61
N VAL A 23 7.87 12.56 -8.17
CA VAL A 23 8.73 11.48 -7.67
C VAL A 23 9.16 11.77 -6.24
N VAL A 24 8.81 10.89 -5.29
CA VAL A 24 9.26 10.95 -3.90
C VAL A 24 10.43 9.98 -3.72
N HIS A 25 11.59 10.51 -3.34
CA HIS A 25 12.86 9.76 -3.32
C HIS A 25 13.19 9.17 -1.95
N ASP A 26 14.00 8.11 -1.98
CA ASP A 26 14.76 7.57 -0.82
C ASP A 26 13.93 7.35 0.47
N ILE A 27 12.71 6.86 0.32
CA ILE A 27 11.86 6.49 1.46
C ILE A 27 12.37 5.18 2.05
N ASP A 28 12.64 5.12 3.36
CA ASP A 28 12.88 3.85 4.03
C ASP A 28 11.57 3.03 4.02
N GLY A 29 11.55 1.95 3.24
CA GLY A 29 10.38 1.09 3.10
C GLY A 29 10.08 0.24 4.33
N HIS A 30 10.98 0.21 5.32
CA HIS A 30 10.77 -0.45 6.61
C HIS A 30 10.35 0.52 7.73
N ASP A 31 10.19 1.81 7.43
CA ASP A 31 9.59 2.81 8.33
C ASP A 31 8.14 3.13 7.91
N PRO A 32 7.13 2.62 8.65
CA PRO A 32 5.73 2.85 8.32
C PRO A 32 5.32 4.33 8.31
N GLU A 33 5.93 5.17 9.15
CA GLU A 33 5.60 6.60 9.20
C GLU A 33 6.24 7.36 8.04
N ALA A 34 7.46 6.99 7.59
CA ALA A 34 8.06 7.53 6.37
C ALA A 34 7.20 7.21 5.14
N VAL A 35 6.76 5.96 4.99
CA VAL A 35 5.88 5.53 3.90
C VAL A 35 4.54 6.28 3.94
N LYS A 36 3.94 6.42 5.12
CA LYS A 36 2.69 7.18 5.30
C LYS A 36 2.83 8.64 4.91
N LYS A 37 3.93 9.31 5.29
CA LYS A 37 4.20 10.70 4.88
C LYS A 37 4.32 10.82 3.37
N ALA A 38 5.07 9.93 2.72
CA ALA A 38 5.22 9.92 1.27
C ALA A 38 3.88 9.69 0.54
N ILE A 39 3.01 8.82 1.07
CA ILE A 39 1.66 8.62 0.52
C ILE A 39 0.81 9.88 0.67
N LEU A 40 0.85 10.57 1.82
CA LEU A 40 0.10 11.80 2.02
C LEU A 40 0.58 12.92 1.09
N GLU A 41 1.89 13.04 0.91
CA GLU A 41 2.52 13.95 -0.05
C GLU A 41 2.05 13.66 -1.47
N ALA A 42 2.18 12.41 -1.93
CA ALA A 42 1.73 11.99 -3.26
C ALA A 42 0.22 12.26 -3.49
N ARG A 43 -0.60 12.08 -2.44
CA ARG A 43 -2.05 12.41 -2.51
C ARG A 43 -2.33 13.90 -2.58
N SER A 44 -1.41 14.76 -2.13
CA SER A 44 -1.56 16.21 -2.19
C SER A 44 -1.37 16.75 -3.61
N VAL A 45 -0.56 16.06 -4.42
CA VAL A 45 -0.35 16.36 -5.86
C VAL A 45 -1.59 15.98 -6.66
N LYS A 46 -2.14 16.93 -7.44
CA LYS A 46 -3.43 16.80 -8.14
C LYS A 46 -3.32 16.80 -9.66
N ASP A 47 -2.20 17.26 -10.18
CA ASP A 47 -1.94 17.54 -11.58
C ASP A 47 -1.04 16.49 -12.26
N LYS A 48 -0.46 15.57 -11.49
CA LYS A 48 0.50 14.57 -11.96
C LYS A 48 0.30 13.20 -11.31
N PRO A 49 0.59 12.10 -12.02
CA PRO A 49 0.79 10.80 -11.37
C PRO A 49 2.03 10.86 -10.45
N SER A 50 2.06 9.99 -9.44
CA SER A 50 3.15 9.93 -8.45
C SER A 50 3.86 8.58 -8.45
N LEU A 51 5.20 8.60 -8.32
CA LEU A 51 6.07 7.47 -8.05
C LEU A 51 6.73 7.67 -6.67
N ILE A 52 6.60 6.69 -5.77
CA ILE A 52 7.30 6.69 -4.48
C ILE A 52 8.38 5.62 -4.51
N ILE A 53 9.64 6.02 -4.30
CA ILE A 53 10.79 5.10 -4.34
C ILE A 53 11.10 4.66 -2.91
N CYS A 54 10.54 3.51 -2.53
CA CYS A 54 10.84 2.86 -1.25
C CYS A 54 12.10 1.99 -1.37
N ARG A 55 13.06 2.21 -0.47
CA ARG A 55 14.24 1.38 -0.27
C ARG A 55 13.92 0.26 0.69
N THR A 56 14.01 -0.98 0.23
CA THR A 56 13.74 -2.16 1.03
C THR A 56 14.95 -3.10 1.00
N VAL A 57 14.93 -4.07 1.92
CA VAL A 57 15.85 -5.21 1.94
C VAL A 57 15.01 -6.41 1.56
N ILE A 58 15.32 -7.05 0.44
CA ILE A 58 14.63 -8.28 0.04
C ILE A 58 14.84 -9.36 1.11
N GLY A 59 13.80 -10.14 1.43
CA GLY A 59 13.86 -11.11 2.51
C GLY A 59 14.13 -10.51 3.89
N PHE A 60 13.76 -9.24 4.14
CA PHE A 60 13.93 -8.59 5.44
C PHE A 60 13.41 -9.47 6.59
N GLY A 61 14.16 -9.49 7.68
CA GLY A 61 13.88 -10.34 8.84
C GLY A 61 14.61 -11.67 8.81
N SER A 62 14.89 -12.25 7.65
CA SER A 62 15.72 -13.47 7.57
C SER A 62 17.17 -13.16 7.97
N PRO A 63 17.75 -13.86 8.96
CA PRO A 63 19.15 -13.62 9.33
C PRO A 63 20.14 -13.97 8.23
N ASN A 64 19.92 -15.07 7.50
CA ASN A 64 20.91 -15.61 6.57
C ASN A 64 20.64 -15.27 5.10
N LYS A 65 19.38 -14.96 4.74
CA LYS A 65 18.96 -14.73 3.35
C LYS A 65 18.51 -13.29 3.05
N ALA A 66 18.39 -12.42 4.06
CA ALA A 66 18.09 -11.01 3.81
C ALA A 66 19.15 -10.35 2.92
N GLY A 67 18.71 -9.65 1.88
CA GLY A 67 19.57 -8.96 0.91
C GLY A 67 20.19 -9.86 -0.16
N LYS A 68 19.82 -11.14 -0.24
CA LYS A 68 20.37 -12.11 -1.21
C LYS A 68 19.33 -12.58 -2.22
N GLU A 69 19.76 -12.94 -3.45
CA GLU A 69 18.85 -13.46 -4.48
C GLU A 69 18.12 -14.75 -4.08
N GLU A 70 18.72 -15.55 -3.18
CA GLU A 70 18.13 -16.80 -2.68
C GLU A 70 16.79 -16.58 -1.98
N SER A 71 16.54 -15.36 -1.46
CA SER A 71 15.26 -14.97 -0.85
C SER A 71 14.18 -14.58 -1.87
N HIS A 72 14.51 -14.49 -3.16
CA HIS A 72 13.59 -14.05 -4.21
C HIS A 72 12.72 -15.19 -4.74
N GLY A 73 13.34 -16.30 -5.13
CA GLY A 73 12.69 -17.34 -5.95
C GLY A 73 12.41 -18.66 -5.24
N ALA A 74 12.91 -18.84 -4.01
CA ALA A 74 12.80 -20.10 -3.27
C ALA A 74 12.17 -19.90 -1.89
N ALA A 75 11.54 -20.96 -1.39
CA ALA A 75 11.12 -21.01 0.01
C ALA A 75 12.33 -20.85 0.95
N LEU A 76 12.13 -20.22 2.11
CA LEU A 76 13.21 -19.99 3.06
C LEU A 76 13.77 -21.29 3.64
N GLY A 77 12.93 -22.32 3.82
CA GLY A 77 13.27 -23.56 4.54
C GLY A 77 12.92 -23.45 6.03
N GLU A 78 12.62 -24.59 6.66
CA GLU A 78 12.09 -24.64 8.03
C GLU A 78 13.00 -23.99 9.06
N GLU A 79 14.31 -24.26 8.99
CA GLU A 79 15.32 -23.68 9.88
C GLU A 79 15.37 -22.15 9.75
N GLU A 80 15.41 -21.64 8.53
CA GLU A 80 15.47 -20.21 8.28
C GLU A 80 14.16 -19.51 8.69
N VAL A 81 13.01 -20.17 8.53
CA VAL A 81 11.72 -19.68 9.03
C VAL A 81 11.74 -19.54 10.55
N ALA A 82 12.27 -20.54 11.28
CA ALA A 82 12.37 -20.48 12.74
C ALA A 82 13.25 -19.31 13.20
N LEU A 83 14.41 -19.13 12.56
CA LEU A 83 15.33 -18.01 12.84
C LEU A 83 14.71 -16.65 12.51
N THR A 84 13.98 -16.56 11.38
CA THR A 84 13.28 -15.34 10.97
C THR A 84 12.21 -14.96 11.99
N ARG A 85 11.41 -15.95 12.44
CA ARG A 85 10.40 -15.75 13.48
C ARG A 85 11.01 -15.24 14.78
N GLN A 86 12.10 -15.86 15.23
CA GLN A 86 12.82 -15.41 16.43
C GLN A 86 13.31 -13.96 16.29
N LYS A 87 13.94 -13.61 15.16
CA LYS A 87 14.45 -12.26 14.92
C LYS A 87 13.35 -11.20 14.86
N LEU A 88 12.17 -11.56 14.37
CA LEU A 88 11.01 -10.66 14.29
C LEU A 88 10.15 -10.64 15.56
N GLY A 89 10.49 -11.44 16.59
CA GLY A 89 9.66 -11.59 17.78
C GLY A 89 8.30 -12.25 17.50
N TRP A 90 8.21 -13.07 16.46
CA TRP A 90 6.99 -13.77 16.07
C TRP A 90 6.91 -15.15 16.72
N HIS A 91 6.03 -15.31 17.70
CA HIS A 91 5.93 -16.52 18.50
C HIS A 91 4.80 -17.47 18.08
N HIS A 92 4.05 -17.14 17.02
CA HIS A 92 2.92 -17.96 16.57
C HIS A 92 3.35 -19.03 15.56
N PRO A 93 2.72 -20.22 15.58
CA PRO A 93 3.01 -21.29 14.64
C PRO A 93 2.59 -20.93 13.21
N ALA A 94 2.89 -21.85 12.28
CA ALA A 94 2.54 -21.67 10.88
C ALA A 94 1.02 -21.45 10.72
N PHE A 95 0.67 -20.42 9.94
CA PHE A 95 -0.72 -20.05 9.61
C PHE A 95 -1.60 -19.62 10.80
N GLU A 96 -1.03 -19.41 11.99
CA GLU A 96 -1.76 -18.83 13.11
C GLU A 96 -1.59 -17.30 13.12
N ILE A 97 -2.72 -16.59 13.14
CA ILE A 97 -2.76 -15.12 13.23
C ILE A 97 -3.48 -14.73 14.52
N PRO A 98 -2.83 -13.95 15.40
CA PRO A 98 -3.44 -13.46 16.63
C PRO A 98 -4.71 -12.66 16.38
N LYS A 99 -5.69 -12.79 17.28
CA LYS A 99 -7.04 -12.22 17.10
C LYS A 99 -7.03 -10.71 17.02
N GLU A 100 -6.15 -10.06 17.78
CA GLU A 100 -5.94 -8.61 17.79
C GLU A 100 -5.38 -8.12 16.46
N ILE A 101 -4.42 -8.84 15.86
CA ILE A 101 -3.90 -8.53 14.53
C ILE A 101 -5.02 -8.72 13.50
N TYR A 102 -5.72 -9.86 13.51
CA TYR A 102 -6.84 -10.09 12.59
C TYR A 102 -7.89 -8.97 12.68
N ARG A 103 -8.29 -8.56 13.89
CA ARG A 103 -9.23 -7.46 14.12
C ARG A 103 -8.72 -6.12 13.61
N ALA A 104 -7.43 -5.82 13.77
CA ALA A 104 -6.83 -4.58 13.26
C ALA A 104 -6.88 -4.52 11.72
N TRP A 105 -6.78 -5.67 11.05
CA TRP A 105 -6.81 -5.81 9.59
C TRP A 105 -8.21 -6.01 9.00
N ASP A 106 -9.23 -6.41 9.79
CA ASP A 106 -10.59 -6.61 9.30
C ASP A 106 -11.27 -5.27 8.91
N GLY A 107 -11.23 -4.96 7.62
CA GLY A 107 -11.82 -3.76 7.03
C GLY A 107 -13.30 -3.89 6.63
N ARG A 108 -13.94 -5.06 6.81
CA ARG A 108 -15.28 -5.34 6.24
C ARG A 108 -16.34 -4.38 6.74
N GLU A 109 -16.33 -4.06 8.03
CA GLU A 109 -17.30 -3.12 8.60
C GLU A 109 -17.11 -1.70 8.06
N LYS A 110 -15.86 -1.23 7.97
CA LYS A 110 -15.51 0.08 7.40
C LYS A 110 -15.96 0.18 5.94
N ALA A 111 -15.74 -0.88 5.15
CA ALA A 111 -16.19 -0.97 3.76
C ALA A 111 -17.73 -0.96 3.65
N ARG A 112 -18.42 -1.70 4.52
CA ARG A 112 -19.90 -1.71 4.59
C ARG A 112 -20.46 -0.31 4.88
N LYS A 113 -19.86 0.43 5.82
CA LYS A 113 -20.27 1.82 6.15
C LYS A 113 -20.05 2.79 4.99
N ARG A 114 -18.96 2.64 4.22
CA ARG A 114 -18.70 3.49 3.04
C ARG A 114 -19.65 3.19 1.87
N SER A 115 -19.98 1.92 1.64
CA SER A 115 -20.88 1.51 0.54
C SER A 115 -22.37 1.78 0.80
N SER A 116 -22.79 1.94 2.07
CA SER A 116 -24.18 2.31 2.39
C SER A 116 -24.50 3.78 2.07
N GLY A 117 -23.50 4.68 2.10
CA GLY A 117 -23.66 6.08 1.67
C GLY A 117 -24.00 6.22 0.18
N GLY A 118 -23.32 5.47 -0.69
CA GLY A 118 -23.58 5.47 -2.13
C GLY A 118 -24.97 4.92 -2.50
N ARG A 119 -25.47 3.94 -1.74
CA ARG A 119 -26.83 3.38 -1.94
C ARG A 119 -27.94 4.39 -1.66
N LYS A 120 -27.78 5.28 -0.67
CA LYS A 120 -28.75 6.36 -0.40
C LYS A 120 -28.82 7.36 -1.56
N SER A 121 -27.66 7.72 -2.13
CA SER A 121 -27.59 8.63 -3.29
C SER A 121 -28.21 8.00 -4.54
N LEU A 122 -27.95 6.71 -4.81
CA LEU A 122 -28.55 5.98 -5.93
C LEU A 122 -30.07 5.83 -5.79
N LEU A 123 -30.58 5.57 -4.58
CA LEU A 123 -32.01 5.54 -4.31
C LEU A 123 -32.66 6.92 -4.49
N LEU A 124 -32.00 8.00 -4.05
CA LEU A 124 -32.48 9.37 -4.25
C LEU A 124 -32.51 9.74 -5.73
N MET A 125 -31.43 9.46 -6.48
CA MET A 125 -31.37 9.71 -7.93
C MET A 125 -32.43 8.90 -8.67
N ARG A 126 -32.61 7.62 -8.32
CA ARG A 126 -33.64 6.77 -8.93
C ARG A 126 -35.05 7.28 -8.62
N ARG A 127 -35.30 7.81 -7.41
CA ARG A 127 -36.57 8.44 -7.05
C ARG A 127 -36.81 9.72 -7.86
N LEU A 128 -35.79 10.57 -8.01
CA LEU A 128 -35.88 11.82 -8.79
C LEU A 128 -36.12 11.58 -10.28
N ILE A 129 -35.45 10.58 -10.87
CA ILE A 129 -35.64 10.18 -12.28
C ILE A 129 -37.05 9.63 -12.50
N LEU A 130 -37.56 8.80 -11.58
CA LEU A 130 -38.90 8.22 -11.70
C LEU A 130 -40.02 9.23 -11.40
N SER A 131 -39.73 10.32 -10.68
CA SER A 131 -40.69 11.40 -10.42
C SER A 131 -40.64 12.55 -11.43
N TRP A 132 -39.77 12.48 -12.45
CA TRP A 132 -39.67 13.53 -13.46
C TRP A 132 -40.91 13.51 -14.37
N PRO A 133 -41.69 14.60 -14.46
CA PRO A 133 -42.87 14.63 -15.32
C PRO A 133 -42.47 14.44 -16.79
N ARG A 134 -43.07 13.43 -17.45
CA ARG A 134 -42.74 13.02 -18.83
C ARG A 134 -43.38 13.87 -19.93
N SER A 135 -44.15 14.90 -19.59
CA SER A 135 -44.80 15.76 -20.57
C SER A 135 -43.89 16.94 -20.93
N LEU A 136 -43.36 16.94 -22.15
CA LEU A 136 -42.88 18.16 -22.82
C LEU A 136 -44.12 18.95 -23.30
N PRO A 137 -44.16 20.28 -23.11
CA PRO A 137 -45.23 21.09 -23.70
C PRO A 137 -45.08 21.05 -25.23
N ALA A 138 -46.15 20.63 -25.92
CA ALA A 138 -46.24 20.72 -27.36
C ALA A 138 -46.36 22.19 -27.75
N GLY A 139 -45.38 22.69 -28.51
CA GLY A 139 -45.36 24.02 -29.13
C GLY A 139 -44.81 23.89 -30.53
#